data_AF-A0AAJ2U5X9-F1
#
_entry.id   AF-A0AAJ2U5X9-F1
#
_cell.length_a   1.000
_cell.length_b   1.000
_cell.length_c   1.000
_cell.angle_alpha   90.00
_cell.angle_beta   90.00
_cell.angle_gamma   90.00
#
_symmetry.space_group_name_H-M   'P 1'
#
loop_
_entity.id
_entity.type
_entity.pdbx_description
1 polymer ?
#
loop_
_entity_poly.entity_id
_entity_poly.type
_entity_poly.pdbx_seq_one_letter_code
_entity_poly.pdbx_strand_id
1 'polypeptide(L)'
;GYRNKSSFQVAEKNGKLLAGLYGLNSHQLINIDQCAVQHSQTNEATATVKQILQDLRIPIYNEKTRKGVVRTIVTRVGVQTG
;
A
#
# COMPACT_ATOMS: atom_id res chain seq x y z
N GLY A 1 -9.06 -10.63 8.90
CA GLY A 1 -10.22 -10.27 8.06
C GLY A 1 -10.47 -11.32 6.98
N TYR A 2 -11.58 -11.18 6.25
CA TYR A 2 -12.04 -12.15 5.24
C TYR A 2 -11.50 -11.89 3.83
N ARG A 3 -10.99 -10.69 3.53
CA ARG A 3 -10.45 -10.36 2.20
C ARG A 3 -9.07 -11.00 2.05
N ASN A 4 -8.92 -11.79 1.00
CA ASN A 4 -7.67 -12.47 0.66
C ASN A 4 -6.80 -11.67 -0.32
N LYS A 5 -7.26 -10.51 -0.79
CA LYS A 5 -6.51 -9.61 -1.69
C LYS A 5 -6.57 -8.17 -1.19
N SER A 6 -5.41 -7.54 -1.14
CA SER A 6 -5.25 -6.09 -0.89
C SER A 6 -4.65 -5.40 -2.12
N SER A 7 -5.01 -4.14 -2.32
CA SER A 7 -4.47 -3.28 -3.38
C SER A 7 -4.35 -1.87 -2.82
N PHE A 8 -3.21 -1.57 -2.21
CA PHE A 8 -2.96 -0.30 -1.53
C PHE A 8 -2.16 0.62 -2.43
N GLN A 9 -2.68 1.81 -2.65
CA GLN A 9 -1.95 2.87 -3.34
C GLN A 9 -0.84 3.38 -2.44
N VAL A 10 0.29 3.74 -3.04
CA VAL A 10 1.42 4.32 -2.33
C VAL A 10 1.60 5.79 -2.71
N ALA A 11 1.93 6.61 -1.72
CA ALA A 11 2.34 7.98 -1.94
C ALA A 11 3.41 8.35 -0.92
N GLU A 12 4.22 9.35 -1.25
CA GLU A 12 5.15 9.95 -0.30
C GLU A 12 4.60 11.31 0.16
N LYS A 13 4.62 11.56 1.46
CA LYS A 13 4.28 12.86 2.04
C LYS A 13 5.29 13.22 3.10
N ASN A 14 5.97 14.36 2.94
CA ASN A 14 7.00 14.85 3.86
C ASN A 14 8.11 13.81 4.15
N GLY A 15 8.58 13.10 3.11
CA GLY A 15 9.60 12.06 3.23
C GLY A 15 9.13 10.74 3.87
N LYS A 16 7.86 10.63 4.24
CA LYS A 16 7.25 9.41 4.79
C LYS A 16 6.41 8.72 3.73
N LEU A 17 6.64 7.43 3.57
CA LEU A 17 5.83 6.57 2.72
C LEU A 17 4.48 6.29 3.38
N LEU A 18 3.42 6.47 2.60
CA LEU A 18 2.05 6.16 2.94
C LEU A 18 1.59 4.99 2.08
N ALA A 19 0.84 4.07 2.67
CA ALA A 19 0.17 2.99 1.93
C ALA A 19 -1.27 2.90 2.42
N GLY A 20 -2.21 2.89 1.48
CA GLY A 20 -3.62 2.80 1.85
C GLY A 20 -4.57 2.99 0.67
N LEU A 21 -5.72 3.59 0.95
CA LEU A 21 -6.81 3.74 -0.02
C LEU A 21 -7.13 5.21 -0.24
N TYR A 22 -7.70 5.51 -1.39
CA TYR A 22 -8.20 6.84 -1.66
C TYR A 22 -9.46 7.13 -0.84
N GLY A 23 -9.54 8.37 -0.32
CA GLY A 23 -10.75 8.89 0.30
C GLY A 23 -11.89 8.96 -0.71
N LEU A 24 -13.12 8.91 -0.21
CA LEU A 24 -14.34 8.93 -1.03
C LEU A 24 -14.31 10.08 -2.04
N ASN A 25 -14.54 9.77 -3.31
CA ASN A 25 -14.57 10.74 -4.42
C ASN A 25 -13.30 11.61 -4.55
N SER A 26 -12.12 11.07 -4.22
CA SER A 26 -10.87 11.80 -4.29
C SER A 26 -9.68 10.91 -4.69
N HIS A 27 -8.55 11.50 -5.05
CA HIS A 27 -7.24 10.83 -5.01
C HIS A 27 -6.43 11.22 -3.76
N GLN A 28 -7.12 11.60 -2.68
CA GLN A 28 -6.46 11.84 -1.40
C GLN A 28 -6.16 10.50 -0.75
N LEU A 29 -4.88 10.15 -0.68
CA LEU A 29 -4.47 8.91 -0.03
C LEU A 29 -4.66 8.98 1.49
N ILE A 30 -5.42 8.04 2.02
CA ILE A 30 -5.60 7.81 3.45
C ILE A 30 -4.67 6.65 3.83
N ASN A 31 -3.69 6.93 4.68
CA ASN A 31 -2.76 5.90 5.18
C ASN A 31 -3.51 4.92 6.08
N ILE A 32 -3.31 3.63 5.83
CA ILE A 32 -3.91 2.54 6.60
C ILE A 32 -2.79 1.64 7.09
N ASP A 33 -2.47 1.70 8.38
CA ASP A 33 -1.40 0.89 8.96
C ASP A 33 -1.85 -0.56 9.23
N GLN A 34 -3.13 -0.77 9.55
CA GLN A 34 -3.75 -2.08 9.69
C GLN A 34 -5.17 -2.05 9.14
N CYS A 35 -5.54 -3.03 8.31
CA CYS A 35 -6.87 -3.13 7.73
C CYS A 35 -7.62 -4.35 8.29
N ALA A 36 -8.62 -4.11 9.13
CA ALA A 36 -9.34 -5.18 9.85
C ALA A 36 -10.02 -6.20 8.91
N VAL A 37 -10.49 -5.76 7.75
CA VAL A 37 -11.16 -6.62 6.77
C VAL A 37 -10.19 -7.46 5.93
N GLN A 38 -8.90 -7.12 5.91
CA GLN A 38 -7.87 -7.87 5.19
C GLN A 38 -7.35 -9.05 6.02
N HIS A 39 -6.83 -10.07 5.35
CA HIS A 39 -6.10 -11.16 6.00
C HIS A 39 -4.85 -10.62 6.72
N SER A 40 -4.44 -11.24 7.83
CA SER A 40 -3.27 -10.79 8.59
C SER A 40 -2.00 -10.81 7.75
N GLN A 41 -1.78 -11.87 6.98
CA GLN A 41 -0.63 -12.01 6.07
C GLN A 41 -0.60 -10.94 4.97
N THR A 42 -1.76 -10.48 4.47
CA THR A 42 -1.77 -9.40 3.46
C THR A 42 -1.45 -8.05 4.10
N ASN A 43 -1.89 -7.80 5.34
CA ASN A 43 -1.48 -6.61 6.11
C ASN A 43 0.03 -6.63 6.38
N GLU A 44 0.56 -7.76 6.85
CA GLU A 44 1.99 -7.95 7.13
C GLU A 44 2.84 -7.74 5.88
N ALA A 45 2.52 -8.41 4.77
CA ALA A 45 3.24 -8.25 3.52
C ALA A 45 3.22 -6.79 3.03
N THR A 46 2.08 -6.11 3.17
CA THR A 46 1.97 -4.69 2.79
C THR A 46 2.86 -3.80 3.66
N ALA A 47 2.90 -4.03 4.98
CA ALA A 47 3.75 -3.29 5.91
C ALA A 47 5.23 -3.53 5.63
N THR A 48 5.64 -4.78 5.38
CA THR A 48 7.02 -5.13 5.04
C THR A 48 7.46 -4.48 3.74
N VAL A 49 6.64 -4.55 2.69
CA VAL A 49 6.96 -3.89 1.41
C VAL A 49 7.05 -2.37 1.59
N LYS A 50 6.14 -1.75 2.35
CA LYS A 50 6.21 -0.32 2.68
C LYS A 50 7.54 0.03 3.35
N GLN A 51 7.99 -0.76 4.32
CA GLN A 51 9.28 -0.54 4.98
C GLN A 51 10.46 -0.65 4.01
N ILE A 52 10.49 -1.70 3.18
CA ILE A 52 11.54 -1.90 2.17
C ILE A 52 11.61 -0.73 1.19
N LEU A 53 10.47 -0.24 0.70
CA LEU A 53 10.42 0.90 -0.22
C LEU A 53 10.98 2.17 0.42
N GLN A 54 10.70 2.41 1.70
CA GLN A 54 11.22 3.54 2.46
C GLN A 54 12.73 3.42 2.66
N ASP A 55 13.22 2.26 3.09
CA ASP A 55 14.64 2.02 3.41
C ASP A 55 15.52 2.13 2.16
N LEU A 56 15.05 1.60 1.03
CA LEU A 56 15.73 1.65 -0.25
C LEU A 56 15.51 2.98 -1.00
N ARG A 57 14.70 3.89 -0.46
CA ARG A 57 14.35 5.18 -1.09
C ARG A 57 13.84 5.01 -2.53
N ILE A 58 13.00 4.01 -2.76
CA ILE A 58 12.48 3.74 -4.09
C ILE A 58 11.54 4.87 -4.52
N PRO A 59 11.72 5.46 -5.72
CA PRO A 59 10.87 6.56 -6.18
C PRO A 59 9.39 6.17 -6.29
N ILE A 60 8.54 6.82 -5.51
CA ILE A 60 7.09 6.61 -5.52
C ILE A 60 6.44 7.44 -6.62
N TYR A 61 5.45 6.85 -7.29
CA TYR A 61 4.78 7.50 -8.39
C TYR A 61 3.99 8.72 -7.94
N ASN A 62 4.16 9.83 -8.65
CA ASN A 62 3.44 11.08 -8.44
C ASN A 62 2.63 11.43 -9.71
N GLU A 63 1.30 11.37 -9.60
CA GLU A 63 0.38 11.61 -10.73
C GLU A 63 0.54 12.98 -11.39
N LYS A 64 0.83 14.03 -10.61
CA LYS A 64 0.97 15.41 -11.11
C LYS A 64 2.22 15.59 -11.97
N THR A 65 3.32 14.96 -11.57
CA THR A 65 4.61 15.07 -12.28
C THR A 65 4.85 13.93 -13.26
N ARG A 66 4.06 12.85 -13.16
CA ARG A 66 4.22 11.58 -13.91
C ARG A 66 5.60 10.92 -13.72
N LYS A 67 6.22 11.12 -12.57
CA LYS A 67 7.51 10.54 -12.20
C LYS A 67 7.35 9.48 -11.13
N GLY A 68 8.37 8.63 -10.97
CA GLY A 68 8.40 7.53 -9.99
C GLY A 68 7.98 6.18 -10.59
N VAL A 69 8.24 5.10 -9.86
CA VAL A 69 8.13 3.73 -10.38
C VAL A 69 7.10 2.87 -9.64
N VAL A 70 6.88 3.07 -8.35
CA VAL A 70 5.90 2.29 -7.58
C VAL A 70 4.59 3.06 -7.42
N ARG A 71 3.48 2.44 -7.82
CA ARG A 71 2.11 3.01 -7.72
C ARG A 71 1.26 2.32 -6.67
N THR A 72 1.31 1.00 -6.65
CA THR A 72 0.38 0.19 -5.87
C THR A 72 1.10 -1.04 -5.34
N ILE A 73 0.87 -1.40 -4.08
CA ILE A 73 1.24 -2.68 -3.49
C ILE A 73 0.00 -3.58 -3.58
N VAL A 74 0.14 -4.71 -4.27
CA VAL A 74 -0.92 -5.72 -4.37
C VAL A 74 -0.44 -6.99 -3.70
N THR A 75 -1.19 -7.46 -2.70
CA THR A 75 -0.89 -8.69 -1.97
C THR A 75 -2.08 -9.64 -2.06
N ARG A 76 -1.82 -10.94 -2.17
CA ARG A 76 -2.85 -11.98 -2.14
C ARG A 76 -2.38 -13.15 -1.29
N VAL A 77 -3.31 -13.76 -0.57
CA VAL A 77 -3.11 -15.00 0.19
C VAL A 77 -4.07 -16.06 -0.32
N GLY A 78 -3.62 -17.30 -0.43
CA GLY A 78 -4.51 -18.43 -0.71
C GLY A 78 -5.29 -18.79 0.54
N VAL A 79 -6.62 -18.69 0.53
CA VAL A 79 -7.43 -18.90 1.75
C VAL A 79 -7.26 -20.31 2.34
N GLN A 80 -7.03 -21.31 1.48
CA GLN A 80 -6.82 -22.70 1.90
C GLN A 80 -5.35 -23.13 1.89
N THR A 81 -4.51 -22.47 1.08
CA THR A 81 -3.13 -22.91 0.81
C THR A 81 -2.07 -22.10 1.53
N GLY A 82 -2.44 -20.93 2.07
CA GLY A 82 -1.47 -19.84 2.29
C GLY A 82 -1.14 -19.16 0.96
#